data_AF-A0A0D4ZYZ7-F1
#
_entry.id   AF-A0A0D4ZYZ7-F1
#
_cell.length_a   1.000
_cell.length_b   1.000
_cell.length_c   1.000
_cell.angle_alpha   90.00
_cell.angle_beta   90.00
_cell.angle_gamma   90.00
#
_symmetry.space_group_name_H-M   'P 1'
#
loop_
_entity.id
_entity.type
_entity.pdbx_description
1 polymer ?
#
loop_
_entity_poly.entity_id
_entity_poly.type
_entity_poly.pdbx_seq_one_letter_code
_entity_poly.pdbx_strand_id
1 'polypeptide(L)'
;MSSPEEIRLLVSDIDGTLVRDDKSLSDVNRDAILTLAAEGVATTLISSRPPRGILQLAATLHLSGPFAAFNGGTLRWFRLVGQVCG
;
A
#
# COMPACT_ATOMS: atom_id res chain seq x y z
N MET A 1 1.17 -24.08 8.70
CA MET A 1 0.50 -23.27 9.75
C MET A 1 1.46 -22.15 10.08
N SER A 2 1.01 -20.90 9.97
CA SER A 2 1.84 -19.70 10.22
C SER A 2 2.24 -19.65 11.70
N SER A 3 3.51 -19.37 11.97
CA SER A 3 4.05 -19.27 13.33
C SER A 3 3.49 -18.01 14.00
N PRO A 4 3.24 -17.98 15.32
CA PRO A 4 2.70 -16.78 15.99
C PRO A 4 3.58 -15.52 15.88
N GLU A 5 4.85 -15.65 15.46
CA GLU A 5 5.77 -14.53 15.19
C GLU A 5 5.78 -14.05 13.73
N GLU A 6 5.03 -14.69 12.82
CA GLU A 6 5.06 -14.34 11.40
C GLU A 6 4.29 -13.03 11.13
N ILE A 7 4.91 -12.12 10.37
CA ILE A 7 4.28 -10.84 10.00
C ILE A 7 3.12 -11.12 9.05
N ARG A 8 1.90 -10.74 9.46
CA ARG A 8 0.69 -10.93 8.64
C ARG A 8 0.13 -9.68 7.99
N LEU A 9 0.61 -8.50 8.42
CA LEU A 9 0.13 -7.21 7.94
C LEU A 9 1.27 -6.18 7.93
N LEU A 10 1.51 -5.57 6.77
CA LEU A 10 2.30 -4.36 6.61
C LEU A 10 1.36 -3.16 6.46
N VAL A 11 1.52 -2.17 7.33
CA VAL A 11 0.91 -0.84 7.18
C VAL A 11 2.04 0.16 7.02
N SER A 12 2.06 0.90 5.92
CA SER A 12 3.11 1.87 5.63
C SER A 12 2.56 3.28 5.50
N ASP A 13 3.26 4.25 6.08
CA ASP A 13 3.04 5.67 5.75
C ASP A 13 3.59 6.01 4.36
N ILE A 14 3.09 7.08 3.74
CA ILE A 14 3.48 7.47 2.39
C ILE A 14 4.62 8.49 2.41
N ASP A 15 4.34 9.73 2.79
CA ASP A 15 5.22 10.88 2.54
C ASP A 15 6.38 10.92 3.53
N GLY A 16 7.62 10.84 3.02
CA GLY A 16 8.81 10.78 3.89
C GLY A 16 9.05 9.40 4.52
N THR A 17 8.22 8.41 4.17
CA THR A 17 8.35 7.02 4.60
C THR A 17 8.52 6.10 3.39
N LEU A 18 7.44 5.80 2.67
CA LEU A 18 7.48 4.92 1.50
C LEU A 18 7.95 5.64 0.24
N VAL A 19 7.47 6.88 0.04
CA VAL A 19 7.95 7.76 -1.01
C VAL A 19 8.96 8.75 -0.45
N ARG A 20 9.97 9.06 -1.26
CA ARG A 20 11.00 10.05 -0.93
C ARG A 20 10.42 11.47 -0.92
N ASP A 21 11.22 12.43 -0.49
CA ASP A 21 10.81 13.84 -0.42
C ASP A 21 10.41 14.43 -1.77
N ASP A 22 11.06 13.98 -2.85
CA ASP A 22 10.74 14.30 -4.25
C ASP A 22 9.48 13.58 -4.78
N LYS A 23 8.76 12.87 -3.90
CA LYS A 23 7.58 12.06 -4.17
C LYS A 23 7.82 10.86 -5.08
N SER A 24 9.07 10.50 -5.34
CA SER A 24 9.43 9.28 -6.06
C SER A 24 9.30 8.04 -5.16
N LEU A 25 8.86 6.94 -5.77
CA LEU A 25 8.90 5.61 -5.17
C LEU A 25 10.17 4.90 -5.68
N SER A 26 10.99 4.36 -4.77
CA SER A 26 12.18 3.60 -5.15
C SER A 26 11.81 2.21 -5.68
N ASP A 27 12.63 1.69 -6.58
CA ASP A 27 12.48 0.32 -7.08
C ASP A 27 12.52 -0.70 -5.94
N VAL A 28 13.48 -0.52 -5.01
CA VAL A 28 13.65 -1.39 -3.84
C VAL A 28 12.40 -1.42 -2.96
N ASN A 29 11.78 -0.27 -2.66
CA ASN A 29 10.58 -0.23 -1.83
C ASN A 29 9.37 -0.84 -2.55
N ARG A 30 9.24 -0.58 -3.85
CA ARG A 30 8.19 -1.20 -4.67
C ARG A 30 8.33 -2.72 -4.64
N ASP A 31 9.53 -3.23 -4.92
CA ASP A 31 9.78 -4.66 -5.04
C ASP A 31 9.61 -5.38 -3.69
N ALA A 32 9.99 -4.73 -2.58
CA ALA A 32 9.73 -5.23 -1.23
C ALA A 32 8.22 -5.35 -0.93
N ILE A 33 7.43 -4.32 -1.26
CA ILE A 33 5.97 -4.37 -1.09
C ILE A 33 5.35 -5.48 -1.93
N LEU A 34 5.77 -5.61 -3.19
CA LEU A 34 5.26 -6.65 -4.09
C LEU A 34 5.64 -8.04 -3.60
N THR A 35 6.85 -8.22 -3.06
CA THR A 35 7.30 -9.50 -2.49
C THR A 35 6.44 -9.89 -1.29
N LEU A 36 6.23 -8.97 -0.34
CA LEU A 36 5.38 -9.22 0.83
C LEU A 36 3.93 -9.56 0.43
N ALA A 37 3.38 -8.82 -0.54
CA ALA A 37 2.05 -9.09 -1.05
C ALA A 37 1.97 -10.48 -1.74
N ALA A 38 2.99 -10.88 -2.49
CA ALA A 38 3.07 -12.19 -3.14
C ALA A 38 3.22 -13.34 -2.15
N GLU A 39 3.87 -13.11 -1.01
CA GLU A 39 3.98 -14.06 0.11
C GLU A 39 2.69 -14.14 0.97
N GLY A 40 1.67 -13.35 0.62
CA GLY A 40 0.37 -13.35 1.31
C GLY A 40 0.32 -12.46 2.56
N VAL A 41 1.33 -11.62 2.78
CA VAL A 41 1.29 -10.59 3.81
C VAL A 41 0.35 -9.49 3.35
N ALA A 42 -0.74 -9.27 4.10
CA ALA A 42 -1.66 -8.19 3.81
C ALA A 42 -0.88 -6.86 3.83
N THR A 43 -1.01 -6.05 2.79
CA THR A 43 -0.23 -4.80 2.67
C THR A 43 -1.15 -3.63 2.38
N THR A 44 -1.02 -2.57 3.16
CA THR A 44 -1.86 -1.37 3.05
C THR A 44 -1.11 -0.08 3.41
N LEU A 45 -1.75 1.05 3.10
CA LEU A 45 -1.24 2.40 3.27
C LEU A 45 -2.06 3.19 4.29
N ILE A 46 -1.36 4.01 5.07
CA ILE A 46 -1.90 5.10 5.87
C ILE A 46 -1.26 6.41 5.41
N SER A 47 -2.01 7.51 5.38
CA SER A 47 -1.44 8.82 5.05
C SER A 47 -2.35 9.98 5.45
N SER A 48 -1.77 11.17 5.62
CA SER A 48 -2.49 12.44 5.71
C SER A 48 -3.18 12.82 4.39
N ARG A 49 -2.76 12.24 3.27
CA ARG A 49 -3.34 12.48 1.95
C ARG A 49 -4.85 12.21 1.93
N PRO A 50 -5.63 12.96 1.12
CA PRO A 50 -7.00 12.59 0.81
C PRO A 50 -7.04 11.26 0.02
N PRO A 51 -8.18 10.53 0.01
CA PRO A 51 -8.28 9.22 -0.64
C PRO A 51 -7.73 9.16 -2.07
N ARG A 52 -7.98 10.18 -2.89
CA ARG A 52 -7.50 10.25 -4.28
C ARG A 52 -5.97 10.14 -4.38
N GLY A 53 -5.23 10.79 -3.49
CA GLY A 53 -3.76 10.78 -3.51
C GLY A 53 -3.14 9.45 -3.04
N ILE A 54 -3.88 8.69 -2.23
CA ILE A 54 -3.50 7.34 -1.79
C ILE A 54 -3.81 6.33 -2.90
N LEU A 55 -4.98 6.44 -3.54
CA LEU A 55 -5.43 5.53 -4.60
C LEU A 55 -4.46 5.48 -5.79
N GLN A 56 -3.88 6.62 -6.19
CA GLN A 56 -2.90 6.66 -7.29
C GLN A 56 -1.66 5.83 -6.97
N LEU A 57 -1.13 5.93 -5.75
CA LEU A 57 0.04 5.14 -5.32
C LEU A 57 -0.31 3.66 -5.12
N ALA A 58 -1.46 3.38 -4.51
CA ALA A 58 -1.93 2.01 -4.29
C ALA A 58 -2.11 1.25 -5.62
N ALA A 59 -2.58 1.94 -6.67
CA ALA A 59 -2.69 1.37 -8.01
C ALA A 59 -1.32 1.01 -8.61
N THR A 60 -0.31 1.88 -8.50
CA THR A 60 1.07 1.60 -8.93
C THR A 60 1.66 0.38 -8.22
N LEU A 61 1.30 0.20 -6.94
CA LEU A 61 1.75 -0.92 -6.11
C LEU A 61 0.88 -2.18 -6.27
N HIS A 62 -0.15 -2.17 -7.13
CA HIS A 62 -1.09 -3.28 -7.34
C HIS A 62 -1.72 -3.81 -6.05
N LEU A 63 -1.86 -2.94 -5.04
CA LEU A 63 -2.44 -3.35 -3.78
C LEU A 63 -3.98 -3.52 -3.95
N SER A 64 -4.61 -4.25 -3.04
CA SER A 64 -6.08 -4.22 -2.84
C SER A 64 -6.42 -4.34 -1.35
N GLY A 65 -7.54 -3.78 -0.88
CA GLY A 65 -7.95 -3.92 0.52
C GLY A 65 -8.46 -2.65 1.21
N PRO A 66 -8.41 -2.58 2.55
CA PRO A 66 -8.70 -1.35 3.30
C PRO A 66 -7.49 -0.42 3.32
N PHE A 67 -7.68 0.89 3.45
CA PHE A 67 -6.60 1.88 3.66
C PHE A 67 -7.10 3.05 4.53
N ALA A 68 -6.16 3.81 5.09
CA ALA A 68 -6.43 4.93 5.99
C ALA A 68 -6.03 6.28 5.35
N ALA A 69 -7.02 7.17 5.15
CA ALA A 69 -6.80 8.53 4.66
C ALA A 69 -7.01 9.56 5.77
N PHE A 70 -6.50 10.77 5.57
CA PHE A 70 -6.54 11.85 6.56
C PHE A 70 -5.98 11.41 7.93
N ASN A 71 -4.82 10.75 7.93
CA ASN A 71 -4.17 10.18 9.12
C ASN A 71 -5.07 9.21 9.92
N GLY A 72 -5.92 8.45 9.22
CA GLY A 72 -6.86 7.53 9.85
C GLY A 72 -8.22 8.13 10.21
N GLY A 73 -8.45 9.42 9.94
CA GLY A 73 -9.77 10.04 10.08
C GLY A 73 -10.85 9.41 9.19
N THR A 74 -10.44 8.72 8.12
CA THR A 74 -11.35 7.85 7.37
C THR A 74 -10.67 6.54 6.98
N LEU A 75 -11.40 5.44 7.16
CA LEU A 75 -11.09 4.15 6.54
C LEU A 75 -11.91 3.98 5.27
N ARG A 76 -11.25 3.50 4.22
CA ARG A 76 -11.83 3.29 2.89
C ARG A 76 -11.33 1.97 2.34
N TRP A 77 -12.01 1.48 1.31
CA TRP A 77 -11.61 0.28 0.59
C TRP A 77 -11.19 0.65 -0.82
N PHE A 78 -10.10 0.07 -1.31
CA PHE A 78 -9.67 0.19 -2.69
C PHE A 78 -9.90 -1.15 -3.40
N ARG A 79 -10.47 -1.05 -4.60
CA ARG A 79 -10.78 -2.20 -5.45
C ARG A 79 -10.08 -1.97 -6.78
N LEU A 80 -9.16 -2.85 -7.15
CA LEU A 80 -8.63 -2.86 -8.50
C LEU A 80 -9.79 -3.25 -9.43
N VAL A 81 -10.25 -2.31 -10.24
CA VAL A 81 -11.26 -2.59 -11.27
C VAL A 81 -10.48 -2.95 -12.54
N GLY A 82 -10.54 -4.23 -12.92
CA GLY A 82 -10.11 -4.75 -14.23
C GLY A 82 -8.71 -4.36 -14.70
N GLN A 83 -7.73 -5.27 -14.54
CA GLN A 83 -6.61 -5.27 -15.47
C GLN A 83 -7.15 -5.56 -16.87
N VAL A 84 -7.20 -4.54 -17.72
CA VAL A 84 -7.22 -4.79 -19.16
C VAL A 84 -5.79 -5.17 -19.51
N CYS A 85 -5.52 -6.47 -19.61
CA CYS A 85 -4.34 -6.96 -20.28
C CYS A 85 -4.39 -6.44 -21.73
N GLY A 86 -3.45 -5.58 -22.09
CA GLY A 86 -3.14 -5.21 -23.47
C GLY A 86 -1.80 -5.79 -23.85
#